data_AF-A0A7C3A3N2-F1
#
_entry.id   AF-A0A7C3A3N2-F1
#
_cell.length_a   1.000
_cell.length_b   1.000
_cell.length_c   1.000
_cell.angle_alpha   90.00
_cell.angle_beta   90.00
_cell.angle_gamma   90.00
#
_symmetry.space_group_name_H-M   'P 1'
#
loop_
_entity.id
_entity.type
_entity.pdbx_description
1 polymer ?
#
loop_
_entity_poly.entity_id
_entity_poly.type
_entity_poly.pdbx_seq_one_letter_code
_entity_poly.pdbx_strand_id
1 'polypeptide(L)'
;MTEQKGTMTVREAGRKGGSRVKELYGLEHYRQIGKKGGRTLAEERGREFFIAIGQKGGARLRDLHGPEHFAAIGRKGGEAMKAKYGPDYYSRIGKKGGRARKRTADNGQ
;
A
#
# COMPACT_ATOMS: atom_id res chain seq x y z
N MET A 1 33.11 -22.52 -21.86
CA MET A 1 32.50 -22.14 -20.57
C MET A 1 31.22 -21.38 -20.87
N THR A 2 30.07 -22.05 -20.82
CA THR A 2 28.76 -21.41 -21.05
C THR A 2 28.32 -20.73 -19.76
N GLU A 3 28.33 -19.40 -19.76
CA GLU A 3 27.80 -18.58 -18.66
C GLU A 3 26.33 -18.95 -18.41
N GLN A 4 26.07 -19.48 -17.21
CA GLN A 4 24.74 -19.62 -16.66
C GLN A 4 24.18 -18.21 -16.45
N LYS A 5 23.45 -17.68 -17.44
CA LYS A 5 22.62 -16.49 -17.25
C LYS A 5 21.62 -16.83 -16.15
N GLY A 6 21.90 -16.41 -14.92
CA GLY A 6 21.00 -16.60 -13.79
C GLY A 6 19.60 -16.13 -14.17
N THR A 7 18.65 -17.05 -14.17
CA THR A 7 17.26 -16.80 -14.55
C THR A 7 16.64 -15.83 -13.54
N MET A 8 16.64 -14.56 -13.88
CA MET A 8 16.03 -13.50 -13.09
C MET A 8 14.51 -13.67 -13.07
N THR A 9 13.89 -13.57 -11.90
CA THR A 9 12.43 -13.60 -11.80
C THR A 9 11.82 -12.31 -12.35
N VAL A 10 10.57 -12.37 -12.83
CA VAL A 10 9.82 -11.16 -13.27
C VAL A 10 9.77 -10.10 -12.18
N ARG A 11 9.66 -10.52 -10.91
CA ARG A 11 9.65 -9.63 -9.75
C ARG A 11 10.98 -8.91 -9.57
N GLU A 12 12.10 -9.62 -9.72
CA GLU A 12 13.44 -9.03 -9.63
C GLU A 12 13.71 -8.10 -10.80
N ALA A 13 13.30 -8.48 -12.01
CA ALA A 13 13.40 -7.62 -13.19
C ALA A 13 12.63 -6.31 -13.00
N GLY A 14 11.39 -6.38 -12.50
CA GLY A 14 10.58 -5.20 -12.19
C GLY A 14 11.22 -4.31 -11.12
N ARG A 15 11.75 -4.90 -10.04
CA ARG A 15 12.46 -4.15 -8.99
C ARG A 15 13.70 -3.45 -9.54
N LYS A 16 14.53 -4.18 -10.30
CA LYS A 16 15.79 -3.64 -10.86
C LYS A 16 15.51 -2.53 -11.88
N GLY A 17 14.50 -2.70 -12.73
CA GLY A 17 14.06 -1.67 -13.68
C GLY A 17 13.61 -0.40 -12.96
N GLY A 18 12.76 -0.53 -11.93
CA GLY A 18 12.31 0.62 -11.14
C GLY A 18 13.46 1.36 -10.44
N SER A 19 14.40 0.62 -9.84
CA SER A 19 15.60 1.20 -9.23
C SER A 19 16.46 1.94 -10.25
N ARG A 20 16.65 1.36 -11.44
CA ARG A 20 17.45 2.00 -12.50
C ARG A 20 16.81 3.29 -13.01
N VAL A 21 15.48 3.32 -13.18
CA VAL A 21 14.77 4.55 -13.56
C VAL A 21 14.91 5.62 -12.48
N LYS A 22 14.80 5.25 -11.20
CA LYS A 22 14.99 6.19 -10.09
C LYS A 22 16.42 6.74 -10.04
N GLU A 23 17.42 5.92 -10.34
CA GLU A 23 18.83 6.34 -10.39
C GLU A 23 19.11 7.27 -11.58
N LEU A 24 18.59 6.95 -12.76
CA LEU A 24 18.81 7.71 -13.99
C LEU A 24 18.08 9.06 -14.03
N TYR A 25 16.82 9.07 -13.62
CA TYR A 25 15.93 10.22 -13.81
C TYR A 25 15.53 10.89 -12.48
N GLY A 26 15.99 10.34 -11.36
CA GLY A 26 15.74 10.88 -10.03
C GLY A 26 14.38 10.50 -9.43
N LEU A 27 14.21 10.90 -8.17
CA LEU A 27 13.03 10.59 -7.37
C LEU A 27 11.76 11.25 -7.92
N GLU A 28 11.85 12.50 -8.39
CA GLU A 28 10.69 13.24 -8.89
C GLU A 28 10.11 12.55 -10.13
N HIS A 29 10.97 12.19 -11.10
CA HIS A 29 10.55 11.46 -12.29
C HIS A 29 9.90 10.12 -11.93
N TYR A 30 10.52 9.35 -11.02
CA TYR A 30 9.96 8.08 -10.55
C TYR A 30 8.55 8.25 -9.93
N ARG A 31 8.34 9.31 -9.15
CA ARG A 31 7.03 9.63 -8.56
C ARG A 31 6.02 10.03 -9.63
N GLN A 32 6.42 10.82 -10.62
CA GLN A 32 5.54 11.25 -11.71
C GLN A 32 5.05 10.07 -12.55
N ILE A 33 5.93 9.16 -12.96
CA ILE A 33 5.54 7.98 -13.75
C ILE A 33 4.63 7.04 -12.95
N GLY A 34 4.89 6.86 -11.64
CA GLY A 34 4.04 6.08 -10.76
C GLY A 34 2.65 6.69 -10.61
N LYS A 35 2.58 8.02 -10.44
CA LYS A 35 1.30 8.76 -10.37
C LYS A 35 0.52 8.67 -11.68
N LYS A 36 1.21 8.79 -12.82
CA LYS A 36 0.61 8.65 -14.15
C LYS A 36 0.01 7.26 -14.33
N GLY A 37 0.78 6.20 -14.06
CA GLY A 37 0.30 4.83 -14.15
C GLY A 37 -0.90 4.56 -13.23
N GLY A 38 -0.85 5.04 -11.99
CA GLY A 38 -1.99 4.92 -11.06
C GLY A 38 -3.24 5.64 -11.53
N ARG A 39 -3.10 6.82 -12.16
CA ARG A 39 -4.24 7.56 -12.74
C ARG A 39 -4.85 6.82 -13.92
N THR A 40 -4.03 6.35 -14.86
CA THR A 40 -4.50 5.57 -16.00
C THR A 40 -5.26 4.32 -15.54
N LEU A 41 -4.72 3.58 -14.56
CA LEU A 41 -5.40 2.44 -13.96
C LEU A 41 -6.74 2.81 -13.29
N ALA A 42 -6.81 3.98 -12.64
CA ALA A 42 -8.05 4.46 -12.03
C ALA A 42 -9.10 4.85 -13.08
N GLU A 43 -8.69 5.42 -14.19
CA GLU A 43 -9.55 5.76 -15.32
C GLU A 43 -10.06 4.50 -16.04
N GLU A 44 -9.20 3.51 -16.27
CA GLU A 44 -9.57 2.29 -17.00
C GLU A 44 -10.33 1.26 -16.16
N ARG A 45 -9.93 1.05 -14.91
CA ARG A 45 -10.42 -0.05 -14.07
C ARG A 45 -11.34 0.40 -12.94
N GLY A 46 -11.39 1.70 -12.67
CA GLY A 46 -12.26 2.28 -11.66
C GLY A 46 -11.93 1.85 -10.23
N ARG A 47 -12.85 2.15 -9.32
CA ARG A 47 -12.68 1.98 -7.88
C ARG A 47 -12.57 0.53 -7.43
N GLU A 48 -13.37 -0.35 -8.01
CA GLU A 48 -13.47 -1.77 -7.62
C GLU A 48 -12.13 -2.49 -7.77
N PHE A 49 -11.36 -2.14 -8.80
CA PHE A 49 -10.02 -2.67 -8.98
C PHE A 49 -9.09 -2.34 -7.81
N PHE A 50 -9.11 -1.09 -7.34
CA PHE A 50 -8.28 -0.67 -6.20
C PHE A 50 -8.71 -1.32 -4.88
N ILE A 51 -10.02 -1.51 -4.70
CA ILE A 51 -10.56 -2.27 -3.56
C ILE A 51 -10.03 -3.70 -3.60
N ALA A 52 -10.14 -4.38 -4.75
CA ALA A 52 -9.71 -5.77 -4.92
C ALA A 52 -8.21 -5.96 -4.69
N ILE A 53 -7.35 -5.12 -5.28
CA ILE A 53 -5.89 -5.22 -5.05
C ILE A 53 -5.51 -4.88 -3.61
N GLY A 54 -6.20 -3.93 -2.98
CA GLY A 54 -6.00 -3.58 -1.58
C GLY A 54 -6.36 -4.74 -0.65
N GLN A 55 -7.49 -5.40 -0.90
CA GLN A 55 -7.90 -6.60 -0.17
C GLN A 55 -6.90 -7.75 -0.34
N LYS A 56 -6.45 -8.02 -1.58
CA LYS A 56 -5.43 -9.05 -1.85
C LYS A 56 -4.12 -8.78 -1.11
N GLY A 57 -3.65 -7.53 -1.14
CA GLY A 57 -2.45 -7.11 -0.41
C GLY A 57 -2.59 -7.24 1.11
N GLY A 58 -3.72 -6.79 1.66
CA GLY A 58 -4.02 -6.91 3.08
C GLY A 58 -4.15 -8.36 3.55
N ALA A 59 -4.80 -9.21 2.76
CA ALA A 59 -4.91 -10.65 3.06
C ALA A 59 -3.53 -11.31 3.11
N ARG A 60 -2.63 -10.99 2.17
CA ARG A 60 -1.25 -11.51 2.21
C ARG A 60 -0.42 -10.98 3.36
N LEU A 61 -0.54 -9.71 3.73
CA LEU A 61 0.14 -9.19 4.92
C LEU A 61 -0.35 -9.89 6.20
N ARG A 62 -1.65 -10.19 6.29
CA ARG A 62 -2.23 -10.91 7.44
C ARG A 62 -1.70 -12.32 7.55
N ASP A 63 -1.61 -13.00 6.41
CA ASP A 63 -1.06 -14.36 6.32
C ASP A 63 0.43 -14.40 6.71
N LEU A 64 1.22 -13.41 6.27
CA LEU A 64 2.67 -13.36 6.53
C LEU A 64 3.06 -12.84 7.91
N HIS A 65 2.31 -11.89 8.48
CA HIS A 65 2.75 -11.13 9.65
C HIS A 65 1.73 -11.08 10.79
N GLY A 66 0.54 -11.66 10.61
CA GLY A 66 -0.49 -11.72 11.64
C GLY A 66 -1.09 -10.35 12.03
N PRO A 67 -1.98 -10.34 13.04
CA PRO A 67 -2.72 -9.14 13.46
C PRO A 67 -1.83 -8.07 14.13
N GLU A 68 -0.77 -8.49 14.81
CA GLU A 68 0.21 -7.62 15.50
C GLU A 68 0.83 -6.59 14.55
N HIS A 69 1.15 -7.02 13.32
CA HIS A 69 1.74 -6.16 12.30
C HIS A 69 0.80 -5.03 11.87
N PHE A 70 -0.50 -5.31 11.74
CA PHE A 70 -1.49 -4.27 11.44
C PHE A 70 -1.69 -3.31 12.61
N ALA A 71 -1.65 -3.80 13.84
CA ALA A 71 -1.71 -2.97 15.03
C ALA A 71 -0.50 -2.01 15.10
N ALA A 72 0.70 -2.52 14.80
CA ALA A 72 1.93 -1.71 14.77
C ALA A 72 1.88 -0.64 13.66
N ILE A 73 1.49 -1.00 12.43
CA ILE A 73 1.33 -0.02 11.33
C ILE A 73 0.26 1.01 11.67
N GLY A 74 -0.87 0.58 12.22
CA GLY A 74 -1.96 1.47 12.63
C GLY A 74 -1.52 2.46 13.71
N ARG A 75 -0.78 1.98 14.73
CA ARG A 75 -0.22 2.82 15.79
C ARG A 75 0.75 3.85 15.22
N LYS A 76 1.71 3.40 14.41
CA LYS A 76 2.72 4.28 13.80
C LYS A 76 2.09 5.35 12.91
N GLY A 77 1.11 4.97 12.08
CA GLY A 77 0.35 5.93 11.25
C GLY A 77 -0.46 6.92 12.09
N GLY A 78 -0.99 6.44 13.21
CA GLY A 78 -1.69 7.26 14.19
C GLY A 78 -0.81 8.30 14.87
N GLU A 79 0.35 7.87 15.37
CA GLU A 79 1.35 8.74 15.99
C GLU A 79 1.85 9.81 15.02
N ALA A 80 2.10 9.44 13.76
CA ALA A 80 2.48 10.40 12.72
C ALA A 80 1.38 11.45 12.46
N MET A 81 0.10 11.03 12.44
CA MET A 81 -1.02 11.98 12.29
C MET A 81 -1.21 12.85 13.52
N LYS A 82 -1.04 12.30 14.74
CA LYS A 82 -1.08 13.06 15.99
C LYS A 82 0.02 14.11 16.02
N ALA A 83 1.23 13.77 15.60
CA ALA A 83 2.35 14.70 15.55
C ALA A 83 2.11 15.84 14.55
N LYS A 84 1.47 15.54 13.41
CA LYS A 84 1.26 16.54 12.34
C LYS A 84 0.02 17.42 12.54
N TYR A 85 -1.07 16.87 13.10
CA TYR A 85 -2.38 17.53 13.14
C TYR A 85 -2.99 17.61 14.56
N GLY A 86 -2.26 17.14 15.57
CA GLY A 86 -2.71 17.17 16.96
C GLY A 86 -3.62 16.00 17.36
N PRO A 87 -3.89 15.86 18.68
CA PRO A 87 -4.64 14.74 19.26
C PRO A 87 -6.12 14.69 18.82
N ASP A 88 -6.75 15.83 18.59
CA ASP A 88 -8.16 15.92 18.17
C ASP A 88 -8.41 15.29 16.79
N TYR A 89 -7.53 15.60 15.83
CA TYR A 89 -7.58 15.01 14.49
C TYR A 89 -7.40 13.49 14.55
N TYR A 90 -6.44 13.02 15.37
CA TYR A 90 -6.18 11.59 15.56
C TYR A 90 -7.39 10.84 16.15
N SER A 91 -8.01 11.37 17.21
CA SER A 91 -9.23 10.81 17.80
C SER A 91 -10.37 10.72 16.78
N ARG A 92 -10.54 11.74 15.93
CA ARG A 92 -11.60 11.77 14.91
C ARG A 92 -11.41 10.69 13.84
N ILE A 93 -10.20 10.53 13.31
CA ILE A 93 -9.91 9.51 12.28
C ILE A 93 -9.92 8.09 12.86
N GLY A 94 -9.39 7.89 14.08
CA GLY A 94 -9.44 6.61 14.78
C GLY A 94 -10.87 6.15 15.04
N LYS A 95 -11.74 7.06 15.50
CA LYS A 95 -13.17 6.80 15.70
C LYS A 95 -13.91 6.52 14.40
N LYS A 96 -13.49 7.09 13.27
CA LYS A 96 -14.06 6.81 11.94
C LYS A 96 -13.62 5.43 11.42
N GLY A 97 -12.36 5.07 11.60
CA GLY A 97 -11.81 3.75 11.24
C GLY A 97 -12.40 2.62 12.08
N GLY A 98 -12.50 2.79 13.40
CA GLY A 98 -13.10 1.80 14.31
C GLY A 98 -14.60 1.59 14.07
N ARG A 99 -15.36 2.65 13.76
CA ARG A 99 -16.79 2.55 13.42
C ARG A 99 -17.05 1.84 12.10
N ALA A 100 -16.10 1.85 11.15
CA ALA A 100 -16.22 1.07 9.92
C ALA A 100 -16.21 -0.44 10.21
N ARG A 101 -15.39 -0.91 11.16
CA ARG A 101 -15.39 -2.31 11.63
C ARG A 101 -16.66 -2.69 12.40
N LYS A 102 -17.20 -1.78 13.21
CA LYS A 102 -18.39 -2.07 14.04
C LYS A 102 -19.65 -2.25 13.19
N ARG A 103 -19.83 -1.46 12.13
CA ARG A 103 -20.97 -1.61 11.20
C ARG A 103 -20.95 -2.91 10.38
N THR A 104 -19.78 -3.43 10.04
CA THR A 104 -19.69 -4.72 9.33
C THR A 104 -19.90 -5.94 10.25
N ALA A 105 -19.75 -5.78 11.58
CA ALA A 105 -20.01 -6.83 12.55
C ALA A 105 -21.49 -6.88 13.01
N ASP A 106 -22.22 -5.78 12.85
CA ASP A 106 -23.62 -5.62 13.27
C ASP A 106 -24.63 -6.03 12.18
N ASN A 107 -24.22 -6.01 10.91
CA ASN A 107 -25.09 -6.28 9.75
C ASN A 107 -25.02 -7.74 9.25
N GLY A 108 -24.64 -8.66 10.15
CA GLY A 108 -24.51 -10.10 9.92
C GLY A 108 -25.37 -10.93 10.87
N GLN A 109 -26.65 -10.54 11.03
CA GLN A 109 -27.73 -11.38 11.55
C GLN A 109 -28.80 -11.55 10.46
#